data_AF-A0A7J9ZCW8-F1
#
_entry.id   AF-A0A7J9ZCW8-F1
#
_cell.length_a   1.000
_cell.length_b   1.000
_cell.length_c   1.000
_cell.angle_alpha   90.00
_cell.angle_beta   90.00
_cell.angle_gamma   90.00
#
_symmetry.space_group_name_H-M   'P 1'
#
loop_
_entity.id
_entity.type
_entity.pdbx_description
1 polymer ?
#
loop_
_entity_poly.entity_id
_entity_poly.type
_entity_poly.pdbx_seq_one_letter_code
_entity_poly.pdbx_strand_id
1 'polypeptide(L)'
;MLPRRFFDRPAVEVAPDLLGRVVEHETSEGLVAVRLTEVEAYEGESDPASHAYRGRRPRNATMYGESGHIYVYFTYGMHFCMNLVCLPPGAASAVLLRAGDVVGGVELARARRGPRVADRDLARGPARLTVALGVGRAEDGADGCAADGALRVRRGAKASGEVLTSPRTGVASAAEVPWRFHLAGEPTVSPYRRHVPKRRGDRS
;
A
#
# COMPACT_ATOMS: atom_id res chain seq x y z
N MET A 1 -6.73 17.13 2.60
CA MET A 1 -6.51 15.82 1.94
C MET A 1 -5.58 15.97 0.75
N LEU A 2 -4.96 14.90 0.26
CA LEU A 2 -4.39 14.91 -1.08
C LEU A 2 -5.52 15.03 -2.11
N PRO A 3 -5.40 15.90 -3.13
CA PRO A 3 -6.45 16.07 -4.11
C PRO A 3 -6.47 14.92 -5.12
N ARG A 4 -7.63 14.59 -5.71
CA ARG A 4 -7.76 13.49 -6.67
C ARG A 4 -6.76 13.56 -7.83
N ARG A 5 -6.50 14.77 -8.36
CA ARG A 5 -5.47 15.03 -9.40
C ARG A 5 -4.05 14.57 -9.05
N PHE A 6 -3.76 14.36 -7.76
CA PHE A 6 -2.47 13.80 -7.34
C PHE A 6 -2.32 12.34 -7.79
N PHE A 7 -3.42 11.59 -7.78
CA PHE A 7 -3.50 10.18 -8.15
C PHE A 7 -3.85 9.97 -9.63
N ASP A 8 -4.35 11.01 -10.31
CA ASP A 8 -4.67 10.99 -11.74
C ASP A 8 -3.43 11.07 -12.64
N ARG A 9 -2.48 10.16 -12.39
CA ARG A 9 -1.16 10.03 -13.03
C ARG A 9 -0.74 8.56 -13.00
N PRO A 10 0.24 8.12 -13.80
CA PRO A 10 0.82 6.77 -13.70
C PRO A 10 1.33 6.45 -12.29
N ALA A 11 1.16 5.20 -11.83
CA ALA A 11 1.58 4.79 -10.49
C ALA A 11 3.10 4.97 -10.26
N VAL A 12 3.93 4.84 -11.30
CA VAL A 12 5.38 5.09 -11.22
C VAL A 12 5.72 6.55 -10.90
N GLU A 13 4.85 7.50 -11.25
CA GLU A 13 5.00 8.91 -10.89
C GLU A 13 4.42 9.21 -9.50
N VAL A 14 3.27 8.59 -9.18
CA VAL A 14 2.58 8.79 -7.90
C VAL A 14 3.35 8.18 -6.73
N ALA A 15 3.96 7.01 -6.92
CA ALA A 15 4.63 6.26 -5.87
C ALA A 15 5.75 7.04 -5.14
N PRO A 16 6.75 7.63 -5.81
CA PRO A 16 7.77 8.42 -5.10
C PRO A 16 7.17 9.65 -4.38
N ASP A 17 6.14 10.30 -4.97
CA ASP A 17 5.47 11.46 -4.36
C ASP A 17 4.61 11.11 -3.13
N LEU A 18 4.25 9.83 -2.97
CA LEU A 18 3.52 9.30 -1.81
C LEU A 18 4.40 9.09 -0.58
N LEU A 19 5.72 9.04 -0.74
CA LEU A 19 6.62 8.90 0.40
C LEU A 19 6.57 10.16 1.29
N GLY A 20 6.44 9.94 2.60
CA GLY A 20 6.21 10.98 3.61
C GLY A 20 4.75 11.43 3.77
N ARG A 21 3.85 11.03 2.87
CA ARG A 21 2.41 11.28 3.02
C ARG A 21 1.84 10.39 4.11
N VAL A 22 0.70 10.79 4.67
CA VAL A 22 0.09 10.09 5.81
C VAL A 22 -1.22 9.46 5.38
N VAL A 23 -1.39 8.17 5.64
CA VAL A 23 -2.68 7.47 5.53
C VAL A 23 -3.23 7.26 6.93
N GLU A 24 -4.48 7.62 7.15
CA GLU A 24 -5.12 7.50 8.46
C GLU A 24 -6.48 6.81 8.35
N HIS A 25 -6.84 6.03 9.37
CA HIS A 25 -8.11 5.33 9.45
C HIS A 25 -8.77 5.61 10.80
N GLU A 26 -9.92 6.27 10.77
CA GLU A 26 -10.80 6.44 11.93
C GLU A 26 -11.74 5.23 12.02
N THR A 27 -11.69 4.52 13.13
CA THR A 27 -12.59 3.39 13.43
C THR A 27 -13.34 3.65 14.72
N SER A 28 -14.30 2.81 15.09
CA SER A 28 -14.95 2.88 16.41
C SER A 28 -13.97 2.70 17.58
N GLU A 29 -12.81 2.08 17.34
CA GLU A 29 -11.74 1.92 18.34
C GLU A 29 -10.82 3.16 18.44
N GLY A 30 -10.92 4.09 17.47
CA GLY A 30 -10.11 5.29 17.36
C GLY A 30 -9.33 5.40 16.05
N LEU A 31 -8.53 6.48 15.96
CA LEU A 31 -7.69 6.83 14.82
C LEU A 31 -6.33 6.13 14.87
N VAL A 32 -5.88 5.59 13.74
CA VAL A 32 -4.45 5.27 13.49
C VAL A 32 -3.98 6.03 12.26
N ALA A 33 -2.78 6.62 12.33
CA ALA A 33 -2.16 7.35 11.23
C ALA A 33 -0.75 6.82 10.94
N VAL A 34 -0.46 6.55 9.67
CA VAL A 34 0.81 5.98 9.19
C VAL A 34 1.44 6.90 8.16
N ARG A 35 2.65 7.38 8.43
CA ARG A 35 3.51 8.08 7.46
C ARG A 35 4.20 7.05 6.57
N LEU A 36 3.94 7.10 5.27
CA LEU A 36 4.47 6.14 4.31
C LEU A 36 5.98 6.31 4.12
N THR A 37 6.71 5.20 4.20
CA THR A 37 8.17 5.14 3.98
C THR A 37 8.56 4.15 2.90
N GLU A 38 7.62 3.32 2.43
CA GLU A 38 7.83 2.35 1.35
C GLU A 38 6.52 2.10 0.59
N VAL A 39 6.61 2.07 -0.73
CA VAL A 39 5.51 1.77 -1.65
C VAL A 39 5.99 1.01 -2.90
N GLU A 40 5.06 0.39 -3.63
CA GLU A 40 5.33 -0.25 -4.93
C GLU A 40 4.32 0.19 -6.00
N ALA A 41 4.79 0.46 -7.23
CA ALA A 41 3.92 0.80 -8.36
C ALA A 41 3.56 -0.43 -9.21
N TYR A 42 2.35 -0.42 -9.75
CA TYR A 42 1.81 -1.43 -10.65
C TYR A 42 1.07 -0.79 -11.82
N GLU A 43 1.56 -1.02 -13.04
CA GLU A 43 1.06 -0.38 -14.28
C GLU A 43 0.05 -1.26 -15.03
N GLY A 44 -0.96 -1.76 -14.30
CA GLY A 44 -2.17 -2.27 -14.93
C GLY A 44 -1.99 -3.47 -15.86
N GLU A 45 -2.60 -3.37 -17.04
CA GLU A 45 -2.57 -4.39 -18.10
C GLU A 45 -1.18 -4.54 -18.73
N SER A 46 -0.32 -3.52 -18.64
CA SER A 46 1.05 -3.55 -19.18
C SER A 46 2.07 -4.25 -18.27
N ASP A 47 1.68 -4.56 -17.02
CA ASP A 47 2.57 -5.06 -15.98
C ASP A 47 2.24 -6.51 -15.59
N PRO A 48 3.09 -7.50 -15.95
CA PRO A 48 2.87 -8.90 -15.60
C PRO A 48 2.74 -9.20 -14.10
N ALA A 49 3.21 -8.31 -13.22
CA ALA A 49 3.06 -8.45 -11.76
C ALA A 49 1.74 -7.89 -11.22
N SER A 50 1.00 -7.12 -12.02
CA SER A 50 -0.22 -6.44 -11.62
C SER A 50 -1.42 -7.38 -11.58
N HIS A 51 -2.34 -7.13 -10.64
CA HIS A 51 -3.63 -7.80 -10.61
C HIS A 51 -4.50 -7.50 -11.84
N ALA A 52 -4.20 -6.43 -12.55
CA ALA A 52 -4.89 -6.02 -13.76
C ALA A 52 -4.23 -6.56 -15.05
N TYR A 53 -3.11 -7.29 -14.99
CA TYR A 53 -2.41 -7.78 -16.19
C TYR A 53 -3.32 -8.51 -17.20
N ARG A 54 -4.29 -9.29 -16.71
CA ARG A 54 -5.24 -10.04 -17.55
C ARG A 54 -6.58 -9.30 -17.77
N GLY A 55 -6.57 -8.00 -17.61
CA GLY A 55 -7.73 -7.11 -17.69
C GLY A 55 -8.65 -7.19 -16.47
N ARG A 56 -9.81 -6.51 -16.59
CA ARG A 56 -10.79 -6.35 -15.52
C ARG A 56 -11.44 -7.67 -15.11
N ARG A 57 -11.60 -7.86 -13.80
CA ARG A 57 -12.28 -8.98 -13.14
C ARG A 57 -13.03 -8.45 -11.91
N PRO A 58 -14.03 -9.16 -11.37
CA PRO A 58 -14.75 -8.71 -10.17
C PRO A 58 -13.84 -8.36 -8.99
N ARG A 59 -12.79 -9.18 -8.76
CA ARG A 59 -11.84 -9.01 -7.64
C ARG A 59 -10.87 -7.82 -7.74
N ASN A 60 -10.75 -7.20 -8.91
CA ASN A 60 -9.86 -6.05 -9.15
C ASN A 60 -10.65 -4.85 -9.69
N ALA A 61 -11.98 -4.88 -9.62
CA ALA A 61 -12.83 -3.87 -10.22
C ALA A 61 -12.54 -2.46 -9.69
N THR A 62 -12.18 -2.35 -8.40
CA THR A 62 -11.76 -1.11 -7.76
C THR A 62 -10.56 -0.46 -8.46
N MET A 63 -9.62 -1.24 -9.00
CA MET A 63 -8.46 -0.70 -9.74
C MET A 63 -8.85 0.09 -11.01
N TYR A 64 -10.08 -0.10 -11.52
CA TYR A 64 -10.60 0.59 -12.70
C TYR A 64 -11.57 1.73 -12.32
N GLY A 65 -11.70 2.03 -11.03
CA GLY A 65 -12.54 3.11 -10.50
C GLY A 65 -11.84 4.47 -10.56
N GLU A 66 -12.35 5.43 -9.80
CA GLU A 66 -11.76 6.76 -9.71
C GLU A 66 -10.40 6.74 -9.00
N SER A 67 -9.46 7.55 -9.49
CA SER A 67 -8.16 7.75 -8.85
C SER A 67 -8.29 8.19 -7.39
N GLY A 68 -7.37 7.73 -6.53
CA GLY A 68 -7.39 7.98 -5.09
C GLY A 68 -8.29 7.06 -4.28
N HIS A 69 -9.08 6.18 -4.92
CA HIS A 69 -9.81 5.13 -4.21
C HIS A 69 -8.87 4.04 -3.70
N ILE A 70 -9.31 3.32 -2.69
CA ILE A 70 -8.51 2.31 -1.99
C ILE A 70 -8.90 0.94 -2.50
N TYR A 71 -7.95 0.27 -3.15
CA TYR A 71 -8.11 -1.11 -3.58
C TYR A 71 -7.54 -2.06 -2.52
N VAL A 72 -8.42 -2.80 -1.84
CA VAL A 72 -8.02 -3.80 -0.84
C VAL A 72 -8.20 -5.20 -1.40
N TYR A 73 -7.20 -6.06 -1.18
CA TYR A 73 -7.30 -7.47 -1.55
C TYR A 73 -6.74 -8.38 -0.46
N PHE A 74 -7.34 -9.58 -0.38
CA PHE A 74 -6.88 -10.63 0.51
C PHE A 74 -5.80 -11.49 -0.17
N THR A 75 -4.74 -11.80 0.55
CA THR A 75 -3.58 -12.54 0.07
C THR A 75 -3.13 -13.60 1.08
N TYR A 76 -2.54 -14.67 0.55
CA TYR A 76 -1.99 -15.81 1.29
C TYR A 76 -2.94 -16.47 2.31
N GLY A 77 -4.25 -16.24 2.22
CA GLY A 77 -5.26 -16.85 3.09
C GLY A 77 -5.38 -16.23 4.48
N MET A 78 -4.65 -15.15 4.78
CA MET A 78 -4.58 -14.60 6.15
C MET A 78 -4.35 -13.09 6.23
N HIS A 79 -4.05 -12.40 5.14
CA HIS A 79 -3.63 -11.00 5.18
C HIS A 79 -4.32 -10.14 4.12
N PHE A 80 -4.54 -8.86 4.44
CA PHE A 80 -4.95 -7.86 3.47
C PHE A 80 -3.77 -7.01 3.03
N CYS A 81 -3.78 -6.60 1.76
CA CYS A 81 -2.94 -5.53 1.24
C CYS A 81 -3.86 -4.43 0.72
N MET A 82 -3.41 -3.18 0.76
CA MET A 82 -4.17 -2.06 0.21
C MET A 82 -3.32 -1.20 -0.73
N ASN A 83 -3.98 -0.63 -1.72
CA ASN A 83 -3.38 0.17 -2.78
C ASN A 83 -4.18 1.45 -2.99
N LEU A 84 -3.55 2.48 -3.52
CA LEU A 84 -4.22 3.68 -4.01
C LEU A 84 -4.33 3.62 -5.53
N VAL A 85 -5.57 3.67 -6.03
CA VAL A 85 -5.89 3.65 -7.46
C VAL A 85 -5.35 4.91 -8.12
N CYS A 86 -4.76 4.73 -9.29
CA CYS A 86 -4.14 5.76 -10.11
C CYS A 86 -4.79 5.76 -11.50
N LEU A 87 -4.57 6.83 -12.28
CA LEU A 87 -5.19 7.09 -13.60
C LEU A 87 -6.71 7.34 -13.56
N PRO A 88 -7.31 7.87 -14.65
CA PRO A 88 -8.76 8.04 -14.74
C PRO A 88 -9.53 6.71 -14.74
N PRO A 89 -10.84 6.73 -14.43
CA PRO A 89 -11.70 5.55 -14.51
C PRO A 89 -11.58 4.80 -15.84
N GLY A 90 -11.55 3.48 -15.76
CA GLY A 90 -11.39 2.58 -16.90
C GLY A 90 -9.95 2.18 -17.21
N ALA A 91 -8.95 2.90 -16.71
CA ALA A 91 -7.55 2.50 -16.78
C ALA A 91 -7.08 2.00 -15.41
N ALA A 92 -6.44 0.83 -15.37
CA ALA A 92 -5.90 0.30 -14.11
C ALA A 92 -4.44 0.72 -13.92
N SER A 93 -4.15 1.40 -12.82
CA SER A 93 -2.80 1.60 -12.29
C SER A 93 -2.94 1.80 -10.79
N ALA A 94 -1.99 1.35 -9.97
CA ALA A 94 -2.12 1.49 -8.52
C ALA A 94 -0.77 1.48 -7.79
N VAL A 95 -0.74 2.13 -6.63
CA VAL A 95 0.39 2.10 -5.71
C VAL A 95 0.05 1.26 -4.49
N LEU A 96 0.76 0.14 -4.29
CA LEU A 96 0.70 -0.66 -3.08
C LEU A 96 1.35 0.08 -1.92
N LEU A 97 0.63 0.20 -0.81
CA LEU A 97 1.13 0.76 0.44
C LEU A 97 1.86 -0.33 1.23
N ARG A 98 3.18 -0.21 1.34
CA ARG A 98 4.01 -1.30 1.88
C ARG A 98 4.44 -1.10 3.30
N ALA A 99 4.96 0.07 3.64
CA ALA A 99 5.41 0.29 5.00
C ALA A 99 5.35 1.76 5.38
N GLY A 100 5.34 1.98 6.69
CA GLY A 100 5.36 3.31 7.24
C GLY A 100 5.61 3.33 8.74
N ASP A 101 5.71 4.54 9.23
CA ASP A 101 5.87 4.90 10.62
C ASP A 101 4.51 5.28 11.22
N VAL A 102 4.17 4.73 12.39
CA VAL A 102 2.89 5.05 13.04
C VAL A 102 3.04 6.37 13.78
N VAL A 103 2.45 7.43 13.23
CA VAL A 103 2.58 8.81 13.72
C VAL A 103 1.37 9.28 14.54
N GLY A 104 0.32 8.45 14.63
CA GLY A 104 -0.85 8.69 15.46
C GLY A 104 -1.53 7.35 15.79
N GLY A 105 -2.09 7.24 17.01
CA GLY A 105 -2.75 6.01 17.45
C GLY A 105 -1.81 4.84 17.73
N VAL A 106 -0.58 5.10 18.18
CA VAL A 106 0.46 4.07 18.41
C VAL A 106 -0.03 2.95 19.33
N GLU A 107 -0.71 3.27 20.43
CA GLU A 107 -1.21 2.27 21.36
C GLU A 107 -2.31 1.38 20.75
N LEU A 108 -3.20 1.95 19.93
CA LEU A 108 -4.21 1.18 19.20
C LEU A 108 -3.55 0.29 18.14
N ALA A 109 -2.59 0.82 17.38
CA ALA A 109 -1.81 0.04 16.43
C ALA A 109 -1.08 -1.12 17.12
N ARG A 110 -0.52 -0.89 18.32
CA ARG A 110 0.15 -1.92 19.12
C ARG A 110 -0.83 -2.95 19.66
N ALA A 111 -2.01 -2.55 20.12
CA ALA A 111 -3.06 -3.47 20.54
C ALA A 111 -3.45 -4.44 19.40
N ARG A 112 -3.57 -3.93 18.16
CA ARG A 112 -3.86 -4.73 16.97
C ARG A 112 -2.69 -5.63 16.54
N ARG A 113 -1.45 -5.21 16.79
CA ARG A 113 -0.23 -5.90 16.31
C ARG A 113 0.43 -6.82 17.32
N GLY A 114 0.15 -6.62 18.60
CA GLY A 114 0.70 -7.37 19.73
C GLY A 114 1.57 -6.49 20.63
N PRO A 115 1.50 -6.67 21.97
CA PRO A 115 2.12 -5.78 22.95
C PRO A 115 3.65 -5.78 22.93
N ARG A 116 4.27 -6.80 22.33
CA ARG A 116 5.74 -6.95 22.23
C ARG A 116 6.32 -6.43 20.90
N VAL A 117 5.48 -5.94 19.99
CA VAL A 117 5.94 -5.41 18.70
C VAL A 117 6.54 -4.03 18.92
N ALA A 118 7.80 -3.85 18.54
CA ALA A 118 8.46 -2.55 18.56
C ALA A 118 7.79 -1.57 17.59
N ASP A 119 7.83 -0.27 17.90
CA ASP A 119 7.09 0.78 17.17
C ASP A 119 7.44 0.78 15.69
N ARG A 120 8.73 0.68 15.37
CA ARG A 120 9.22 0.59 14.00
C ARG A 120 8.66 -0.59 13.20
N ASP A 121 8.19 -1.64 13.86
CA ASP A 121 7.69 -2.87 13.25
C ASP A 121 6.14 -2.91 13.19
N LEU A 122 5.47 -1.89 13.74
CA LEU A 122 4.00 -1.77 13.77
C LEU A 122 3.40 -1.65 12.38
N ALA A 123 4.06 -1.01 11.41
CA ALA A 123 3.56 -0.93 10.03
C ALA A 123 4.62 -1.32 8.99
N ARG A 124 5.62 -2.12 9.40
CA ARG A 124 6.74 -2.55 8.55
C ARG A 124 6.42 -3.76 7.67
N GLY A 125 5.60 -3.54 6.64
CA GLY A 125 5.20 -4.54 5.63
C GLY A 125 3.72 -4.39 5.25
N PRO A 126 3.28 -4.83 4.04
CA PRO A 126 1.97 -4.45 3.52
C PRO A 126 0.81 -5.03 4.35
N ALA A 127 0.89 -6.31 4.70
CA ALA A 127 -0.05 -6.97 5.63
C ALA A 127 -0.03 -6.37 7.03
N ARG A 128 1.14 -5.86 7.41
CA ARG A 128 1.39 -5.31 8.73
C ARG A 128 0.76 -3.92 8.87
N LEU A 129 0.90 -3.11 7.83
CA LEU A 129 0.33 -1.79 7.69
C LEU A 129 -1.21 -1.83 7.72
N THR A 130 -1.84 -2.78 7.01
CA THR A 130 -3.31 -2.93 7.04
C THR A 130 -3.83 -3.33 8.42
N VAL A 131 -3.16 -4.26 9.12
CA VAL A 131 -3.54 -4.63 10.48
C VAL A 131 -3.39 -3.46 11.46
N ALA A 132 -2.31 -2.67 11.37
CA ALA A 132 -2.14 -1.50 12.23
C ALA A 132 -3.27 -0.48 12.04
N LEU A 133 -3.63 -0.21 10.78
CA LEU A 133 -4.73 0.69 10.43
C LEU A 133 -6.11 0.10 10.70
N GLY A 134 -6.24 -1.20 10.97
CA GLY A 134 -7.55 -1.85 11.10
C GLY A 134 -8.31 -1.95 9.78
N VAL A 135 -7.59 -2.10 8.66
CA VAL A 135 -8.15 -2.24 7.32
C VAL A 135 -8.43 -3.70 7.00
N GLY A 136 -9.65 -4.00 6.59
CA GLY A 136 -10.12 -5.28 6.10
C GLY A 136 -10.80 -5.16 4.73
N ARG A 137 -11.67 -6.11 4.42
CA ARG A 137 -12.37 -6.16 3.12
C ARG A 137 -13.41 -5.04 2.96
N ALA A 138 -13.97 -4.55 4.06
CA ALA A 138 -15.04 -3.55 4.04
C ALA A 138 -14.56 -2.19 3.50
N GLU A 139 -13.26 -1.95 3.55
CA GLU A 139 -12.63 -0.71 3.09
C GLU A 139 -12.25 -0.73 1.59
N ASP A 140 -12.48 -1.85 0.88
CA ASP A 140 -12.30 -1.87 -0.58
C ASP A 140 -13.30 -0.92 -1.26
N GLY A 141 -12.78 0.01 -2.06
CA GLY A 141 -13.56 1.05 -2.70
C GLY A 141 -13.76 2.31 -1.86
N ALA A 142 -13.15 2.44 -0.68
CA ALA A 142 -13.18 3.70 0.07
C ALA A 142 -12.49 4.83 -0.71
N ASP A 143 -13.05 6.05 -0.65
CA ASP A 143 -12.43 7.23 -1.27
C ASP A 143 -11.38 7.86 -0.35
N GLY A 144 -10.10 7.59 -0.64
CA GLY A 144 -8.98 8.14 0.14
C GLY A 144 -8.81 9.65 0.02
N CYS A 145 -9.53 10.31 -0.90
CA CYS A 145 -9.51 11.77 -1.06
C CYS A 145 -10.63 12.48 -0.29
N ALA A 146 -11.65 11.75 0.16
CA ALA A 146 -12.80 12.31 0.86
C ALA A 146 -12.39 12.84 2.25
N ALA A 147 -12.70 14.12 2.52
CA ALA A 147 -12.31 14.75 3.79
C ALA A 147 -13.12 14.22 4.99
N ASP A 148 -14.35 13.79 4.74
CA ASP A 148 -15.29 13.20 5.68
C ASP A 148 -15.24 11.66 5.71
N GLY A 149 -14.50 11.02 4.79
CA GLY A 149 -14.29 9.58 4.77
C GLY A 149 -13.50 9.07 5.97
N ALA A 150 -13.71 7.82 6.39
CA ALA A 150 -13.01 7.25 7.55
C ALA A 150 -11.54 6.91 7.25
N LEU A 151 -11.24 6.46 6.03
CA LEU A 151 -9.91 6.07 5.57
C LEU A 151 -9.41 7.10 4.54
N ARG A 152 -8.37 7.87 4.90
CA ARG A 152 -7.99 9.11 4.20
C ARG A 152 -6.50 9.22 3.93
N VAL A 153 -6.14 9.91 2.86
CA VAL A 153 -4.75 10.24 2.51
C VAL A 153 -4.49 11.74 2.67
N ARG A 154 -3.60 12.08 3.60
CA ARG A 154 -3.20 13.44 3.91
C ARG A 154 -1.91 13.80 3.20
N ARG A 155 -1.81 15.07 2.81
CA ARG A 155 -0.60 15.64 2.22
C ARG A 155 0.62 15.45 3.12
N GLY A 156 0.47 15.52 4.45
CA GLY A 156 1.63 15.47 5.36
C GLY A 156 2.71 16.50 5.02
N ALA A 157 3.91 16.32 5.59
CA ALA A 157 5.10 16.99 5.11
C ALA A 157 5.66 16.26 3.88
N LYS A 158 6.31 16.98 2.95
CA LYS A 158 7.09 16.31 1.91
C LYS A 158 8.24 15.57 2.59
N ALA A 159 8.49 14.31 2.23
CA ALA A 159 9.67 13.62 2.72
C ALA A 159 10.94 14.41 2.36
N SER A 160 11.84 14.56 3.34
CA SER A 160 13.12 15.27 3.19
C SER A 160 14.29 14.35 2.86
N GLY A 161 14.05 13.03 2.75
CA GLY A 161 15.07 12.03 2.49
C GLY A 161 15.23 11.66 1.01
N GLU A 162 16.36 11.03 0.69
CA GLU A 162 16.61 10.42 -0.61
C GLU A 162 15.61 9.26 -0.86
N VAL A 163 15.05 9.21 -2.06
CA VAL A 163 14.19 8.12 -2.50
C VAL A 163 15.02 7.12 -3.29
N LEU A 164 15.07 5.88 -2.82
CA LEU A 164 15.74 4.77 -3.47
C LEU A 164 14.73 3.89 -4.23
N THR A 165 15.16 3.41 -5.38
CA THR A 165 14.38 2.49 -6.24
C THR A 165 14.97 1.09 -6.20
N SER A 166 14.13 0.06 -6.20
CA SER A 166 14.56 -1.35 -6.21
C SER A 166 13.52 -2.26 -6.88
N PRO A 167 13.88 -3.51 -7.20
CA PRO A 167 12.93 -4.57 -7.51
C PRO A 167 11.77 -4.68 -6.51
N ARG A 168 10.58 -5.03 -7.01
CA ARG A 168 9.41 -5.29 -6.17
C ARG A 168 9.57 -6.57 -5.38
N THR A 169 9.05 -6.57 -4.15
CA THR A 169 9.15 -7.69 -3.21
C THR A 169 8.09 -8.74 -3.50
N GLY A 170 8.50 -10.00 -3.62
CA GLY A 170 7.57 -11.13 -3.70
C GLY A 170 6.82 -11.27 -5.02
N VAL A 171 7.16 -10.51 -6.06
CA VAL A 171 6.54 -10.66 -7.39
C VAL A 171 7.20 -11.81 -8.17
N ALA A 172 6.38 -12.65 -8.81
CA ALA A 172 6.85 -13.81 -9.58
C ALA A 172 7.21 -13.47 -11.03
N SER A 173 6.69 -12.36 -11.55
CA SER A 173 6.88 -11.87 -12.92
C SER A 173 7.33 -10.41 -12.87
N ALA A 174 8.02 -9.95 -13.92
CA ALA A 174 8.59 -8.59 -13.97
C ALA A 174 9.43 -8.25 -12.70
N ALA A 175 10.16 -9.25 -12.18
CA ALA A 175 10.82 -9.18 -10.88
C ALA A 175 11.98 -8.18 -10.85
N GLU A 176 12.64 -7.93 -11.98
CA GLU A 176 13.76 -6.99 -12.05
C GLU A 176 13.31 -5.53 -12.27
N VAL A 177 12.00 -5.29 -12.43
CA VAL A 177 11.46 -3.94 -12.66
C VAL A 177 11.59 -3.10 -11.37
N PRO A 178 12.28 -1.94 -11.40
CA PRO A 178 12.65 -1.19 -10.20
C PRO A 178 11.53 -0.29 -9.66
N TRP A 179 10.31 -0.81 -9.58
CA TRP A 179 9.10 -0.06 -9.18
C TRP A 179 8.75 -0.19 -7.69
N ARG A 180 9.75 -0.48 -6.84
CA ARG A 180 9.66 -0.32 -5.39
C ARG A 180 10.41 0.92 -4.96
N PHE A 181 9.72 1.83 -4.28
CA PHE A 181 10.24 3.12 -3.84
C PHE A 181 10.27 3.17 -2.32
N HIS A 182 11.37 3.64 -1.74
CA HIS A 182 11.50 3.78 -0.29
C HIS A 182 12.46 4.89 0.09
N LEU A 183 12.29 5.41 1.30
CA LEU A 183 13.16 6.43 1.87
C LEU A 183 14.45 5.80 2.40
N ALA A 184 15.60 6.35 2.02
CA ALA A 184 16.92 5.89 2.45
C ALA A 184 17.07 5.98 3.97
N GLY A 185 17.60 4.91 4.59
CA GLY A 185 17.90 4.88 6.04
C GLY A 185 16.69 4.78 6.98
N GLU A 186 15.46 4.78 6.46
CA GLU A 186 14.26 4.71 7.31
C GLU A 186 14.10 3.31 7.94
N PRO A 187 14.06 3.18 9.28
CA PRO A 187 14.02 1.89 9.98
C PRO A 187 12.71 1.12 9.77
N THR A 188 11.66 1.80 9.32
CA THR A 188 10.33 1.26 9.04
C THR A 188 10.25 0.62 7.64
N VAL A 189 11.25 0.79 6.78
CA VAL A 189 11.29 0.13 5.46
C VAL A 189 11.42 -1.38 5.64
N SER A 190 10.53 -2.13 5.01
CA SER A 190 10.47 -3.59 5.15
C SER A 190 11.67 -4.28 4.47
N PRO A 191 12.10 -5.45 4.96
CA PRO A 191 13.16 -6.22 4.31
C PRO A 191 12.76 -6.62 2.89
N TYR A 192 13.68 -6.46 1.93
CA TYR A 192 13.49 -6.99 0.58
C TYR A 192 13.42 -8.52 0.62
N ARG A 193 12.47 -9.10 -0.14
CA ARG A 193 12.35 -10.55 -0.31
C ARG A 193 12.10 -10.89 -1.78
N ARG A 194 13.01 -11.62 -2.40
CA ARG A 194 12.81 -12.16 -3.74
C ARG A 194 11.73 -13.25 -3.71
N HIS A 195 10.90 -13.32 -4.75
CA HIS A 195 9.97 -14.43 -4.89
C HIS A 195 10.73 -15.75 -5.02
N VAL A 196 10.37 -16.74 -4.19
CA VAL A 196 10.88 -18.11 -4.28
C VAL A 196 9.76 -18.98 -4.82
N PRO A 197 9.87 -19.55 -6.04
CA PRO A 197 8.87 -20.46 -6.55
C PRO A 197 8.70 -21.66 -5.61
N LYS A 198 7.45 -22.00 -5.25
CA LYS A 198 7.19 -23.25 -4.54
C LYS A 198 7.61 -24.41 -5.45
N ARG A 199 8.59 -25.22 -5.02
CA ARG A 199 8.89 -26.50 -5.68
C ARG A 199 7.61 -27.36 -5.65
N ARG A 200 7.19 -27.89 -6.79
CA ARG A 200 6.17 -28.95 -6.86
C ARG A 200 6.77 -30.18 -6.14
N GLY A 201 6.50 -30.34 -4.85
CA GLY A 201 7.05 -31.44 -4.05
C GLY A 201 6.60 -31.46 -2.58
N ASP A 202 6.47 -30.31 -1.91
CA ASP A 202 6.17 -30.27 -0.47
C ASP A 202 4.67 -30.33 -0.15
N ARG A 203 3.99 -31.36 -0.64
CA ARG A 203 2.77 -31.88 0.00
C ARG A 203 3.07 -33.32 0.43
N SER A 204 3.65 -33.44 1.61
CA SER A 204 3.61 -34.66 2.43
C SER A 204 2.95 -34.29 3.75
#